data_AF-A0A949RUR3-F1
#
_entry.id   AF-A0A949RUR3-F1
#
_cell.length_a   1.000
_cell.length_b   1.000
_cell.length_c   1.000
_cell.angle_alpha   90.00
_cell.angle_beta   90.00
_cell.angle_gamma   90.00
#
_symmetry.space_group_name_H-M   'P 1'
#
loop_
_entity.id
_entity.type
_entity.pdbx_description
1 polymer ?
#
loop_
_entity_poly.entity_id
_entity_poly.type
_entity_poly.pdbx_seq_one_letter_code
_entity_poly.pdbx_strand_id
1 'polypeptide(L)'
;MEASILNLAPYLVGLTGAGLALFLFLEMKRMQQDFQVRWSKRQQAIQSELGALRGVVQDLKARVDDAERRAEALVPPQSPPSGFNLSRRTQAIRLFRRGERLEQIAATLCLPQKEVELLLKVQQILTGSMDEEAGARRQEAMEGAR
;
A
#
# COMPACT_ATOMS: atom_id res chain seq x y z
N MET A 1 -7.19 -26.92 79.15
CA MET A 1 -6.44 -26.02 78.24
C MET A 1 -6.37 -26.57 76.82
N GLU A 2 -6.28 -27.90 76.63
CA GLU A 2 -6.19 -28.52 75.29
C GLU A 2 -7.47 -28.38 74.43
N ALA A 3 -8.67 -28.40 75.03
CA ALA A 3 -9.93 -28.23 74.30
C ALA A 3 -10.09 -26.84 73.66
N SER A 4 -9.46 -25.80 74.23
CA SER A 4 -9.49 -24.43 73.68
C SER A 4 -8.61 -24.29 72.44
N ILE A 5 -7.56 -25.09 72.32
CA ILE A 5 -6.61 -25.07 71.19
C ILE A 5 -7.25 -25.75 69.96
N LEU A 6 -8.00 -26.85 70.17
CA LEU A 6 -8.74 -27.51 69.09
C LEU A 6 -9.81 -26.60 68.45
N ASN A 7 -10.47 -25.75 69.23
CA ASN A 7 -11.48 -24.81 68.72
C ASN A 7 -10.89 -23.62 67.97
N LEU A 8 -9.63 -23.25 68.23
CA LEU A 8 -8.93 -22.15 67.56
C LEU A 8 -8.23 -22.59 66.26
N ALA A 9 -7.87 -23.87 66.14
CA ALA A 9 -7.26 -24.44 64.95
C ALA A 9 -7.97 -24.12 63.62
N PRO A 10 -9.32 -24.25 63.47
CA PRO A 10 -9.99 -23.93 62.21
C PRO A 10 -9.94 -22.44 61.85
N TYR A 11 -9.93 -21.55 62.85
CA TYR A 11 -9.81 -20.11 62.61
C TYR A 11 -8.42 -19.73 62.10
N LEU A 12 -7.36 -20.35 62.62
CA LEU A 12 -5.99 -20.13 62.13
C LEU A 12 -5.81 -20.60 60.67
N VAL A 13 -6.42 -21.72 60.30
CA VAL A 13 -6.42 -22.21 58.90
C VAL A 13 -7.21 -21.26 57.98
N GLY A 14 -8.36 -20.77 58.43
CA GLY A 14 -9.15 -19.78 57.67
C GLY A 14 -8.39 -18.47 57.45
N LEU A 15 -7.69 -17.97 58.49
CA LEU A 15 -6.96 -16.71 58.44
C LEU A 15 -5.72 -16.79 57.54
N THR A 16 -5.01 -17.92 57.56
CA THR A 16 -3.90 -18.16 56.64
C THR A 16 -4.36 -18.31 55.19
N GLY A 17 -5.47 -19.04 54.95
CA GLY A 17 -6.07 -19.16 53.62
C GLY A 17 -6.53 -17.81 53.06
N ALA A 18 -7.23 -17.00 53.87
CA ALA A 18 -7.66 -15.65 53.48
C ALA A 18 -6.46 -14.72 53.22
N GLY A 19 -5.41 -14.81 54.04
CA GLY A 19 -4.17 -14.07 53.84
C GLY A 19 -3.47 -14.43 52.52
N LEU A 20 -3.37 -15.73 52.21
CA LEU A 20 -2.79 -16.21 50.95
C LEU A 20 -3.61 -15.76 49.74
N ALA A 21 -4.94 -15.84 49.83
CA ALA A 21 -5.84 -15.38 48.77
C ALA A 21 -5.70 -13.87 48.53
N LEU A 22 -5.63 -13.06 49.58
CA LEU A 22 -5.40 -11.62 49.47
C LEU A 22 -4.02 -11.32 48.88
N PHE A 23 -2.99 -12.04 49.30
CA PHE A 23 -1.63 -11.87 48.78
C PHE A 23 -1.56 -12.11 47.27
N LEU A 24 -2.10 -13.23 46.79
CA LEU A 24 -2.16 -13.56 45.36
C LEU A 24 -3.00 -12.54 44.58
N PHE A 25 -4.10 -12.06 45.16
CA PHE A 25 -4.94 -11.05 44.52
C PHE A 25 -4.21 -9.71 44.37
N LEU A 26 -3.39 -9.33 45.36
CA LEU A 26 -2.57 -8.12 45.30
C LEU A 26 -1.44 -8.25 44.29
N GLU A 27 -0.73 -9.39 44.24
CA GLU A 27 0.28 -9.63 43.20
C GLU A 27 -0.32 -9.55 41.80
N MET A 28 -1.48 -10.19 41.59
CA MET A 28 -2.18 -10.14 40.31
C MET A 28 -2.55 -8.70 39.94
N LYS A 29 -3.06 -7.91 40.89
CA LYS A 29 -3.37 -6.49 40.64
C LYS A 29 -2.14 -5.66 40.32
N ARG A 30 -1.00 -5.92 40.98
CA ARG A 30 0.26 -5.23 40.67
C ARG A 30 0.74 -5.58 39.27
N MET A 31 0.71 -6.85 38.91
CA MET A 31 1.06 -7.31 37.56
C MET A 31 0.14 -6.70 36.50
N GLN A 32 -1.16 -6.57 36.81
CA GLN A 32 -2.14 -5.98 35.92
C GLN A 32 -1.91 -4.47 35.72
N GLN A 33 -1.54 -3.75 36.79
CA GLN A 33 -1.18 -2.32 36.70
C GLN A 33 0.09 -2.11 35.88
N ASP A 34 1.12 -2.91 36.10
CA ASP A 34 2.36 -2.83 35.31
C ASP A 34 2.10 -3.16 33.83
N PHE A 35 1.20 -4.12 33.56
CA PHE A 35 0.79 -4.45 32.20
C PHE A 35 0.05 -3.29 31.54
N GLN A 36 -0.89 -2.64 32.25
CA GLN A 36 -1.60 -1.48 31.72
C GLN A 36 -0.67 -0.28 31.47
N VAL A 37 0.28 -0.01 32.35
CA VAL A 37 1.26 1.07 32.18
C VAL A 37 2.21 0.77 31.00
N ARG A 38 2.65 -0.47 30.85
CA ARG A 38 3.47 -0.88 29.70
C ARG A 38 2.68 -0.83 28.40
N TRP A 39 1.41 -1.23 28.43
CA TRP A 39 0.51 -1.21 27.28
C TRP A 39 0.22 0.22 26.81
N SER A 40 -0.11 1.12 27.74
CA SER A 40 -0.37 2.53 27.41
C SER A 40 0.89 3.23 26.87
N LYS A 41 2.07 2.97 27.45
CA LYS A 41 3.34 3.47 26.92
C LYS A 41 3.62 2.99 25.49
N ARG A 42 3.36 1.70 25.20
CA ARG A 42 3.50 1.16 23.84
C ARG A 42 2.51 1.80 22.86
N GLN A 43 1.24 1.95 23.26
CA GLN A 43 0.25 2.63 22.43
C GLN A 43 0.63 4.10 22.19
N GLN A 44 1.14 4.79 23.19
CA GLN A 44 1.55 6.19 23.07
C GLN A 44 2.76 6.37 22.15
N ALA A 45 3.72 5.44 22.20
CA ALA A 45 4.85 5.40 21.27
C ALA A 45 4.35 5.22 19.82
N ILE A 46 3.49 4.24 19.57
CA ILE A 46 2.92 3.97 18.24
C ILE A 46 2.12 5.19 17.74
N GLN A 47 1.31 5.81 18.59
CA GLN A 47 0.55 7.02 18.24
C GLN A 47 1.47 8.20 17.89
N SER A 48 2.59 8.35 18.60
CA SER A 48 3.56 9.41 18.32
C SER A 48 4.29 9.19 16.99
N GLU A 49 4.65 7.94 16.66
CA GLU A 49 5.27 7.58 15.39
C GLU A 49 4.29 7.77 14.23
N LEU A 50 3.03 7.38 14.41
CA LEU A 50 1.96 7.63 13.42
C LEU A 50 1.72 9.13 13.22
N GLY A 51 1.76 9.93 14.30
CA GLY A 51 1.65 11.38 14.23
C GLY A 51 2.80 12.00 13.43
N ALA A 52 4.03 11.58 13.71
CA ALA A 52 5.22 12.03 12.99
C ALA A 52 5.17 11.63 11.50
N LEU A 53 4.83 10.38 11.20
CA LEU A 53 4.70 9.89 9.82
C LEU A 53 3.59 10.62 9.07
N ARG A 54 2.45 10.88 9.71
CA ARG A 54 1.36 11.67 9.15
C ARG A 54 1.81 13.10 8.83
N GLY A 55 2.62 13.71 9.70
CA GLY A 55 3.23 15.02 9.46
C GLY A 55 4.12 15.02 8.22
N VAL A 56 5.01 14.02 8.10
CA VAL A 56 5.89 13.87 6.92
C VAL A 56 5.09 13.67 5.64
N VAL A 57 4.04 12.85 5.67
CA VAL A 57 3.16 12.63 4.51
C VAL A 57 2.42 13.90 4.12
N GLN A 58 1.96 14.69 5.09
CA GLN A 58 1.32 15.98 4.83
C GLN A 58 2.29 17.00 4.22
N ASP A 59 3.52 17.08 4.75
CA ASP A 59 4.57 17.95 4.18
C ASP A 59 4.91 17.54 2.75
N LEU A 60 5.09 16.23 2.51
CA LEU A 60 5.38 15.71 1.19
C LEU A 60 4.23 15.99 0.21
N LYS A 61 2.98 15.80 0.65
CA LYS A 61 1.80 16.14 -0.14
C LYS A 61 1.76 17.63 -0.49
N ALA A 62 2.08 18.52 0.46
CA ALA A 62 2.13 19.95 0.20
C ALA A 62 3.23 20.33 -0.81
N ARG A 63 4.41 19.70 -0.71
CA ARG A 63 5.50 19.91 -1.68
C ARG A 63 5.15 19.40 -3.07
N VAL A 64 4.44 18.27 -3.16
CA VAL A 64 3.96 17.73 -4.43
C VAL A 64 2.90 18.66 -5.02
N ASP A 65 1.92 19.13 -4.24
CA ASP A 65 0.90 20.07 -4.71
C ASP A 65 1.52 21.39 -5.20
N ASP A 66 2.52 21.92 -4.50
CA ASP A 66 3.26 23.13 -4.92
C ASP A 66 4.10 22.88 -6.19
N ALA A 67 4.74 21.71 -6.30
CA ALA A 67 5.48 21.32 -7.50
C ALA A 67 4.55 21.11 -8.71
N GLU A 68 3.39 20.49 -8.50
CA GLU A 68 2.35 20.31 -9.53
C GLU A 68 1.80 21.65 -10.00
N ARG A 69 1.43 22.57 -9.08
CA ARG A 69 0.99 23.92 -9.45
C ARG A 69 2.03 24.69 -10.26
N ARG A 70 3.31 24.57 -9.88
CA ARG A 70 4.41 25.19 -10.64
C ARG A 70 4.58 24.54 -12.01
N ALA A 71 4.44 23.21 -12.11
CA ALA A 71 4.51 22.51 -13.38
C ALA A 71 3.31 22.84 -14.30
N GLU A 72 2.10 22.96 -13.76
CA GLU A 72 0.91 23.38 -14.49
C GLU A 72 1.02 24.82 -15.01
N ALA A 73 1.69 25.72 -14.28
CA ALA A 73 1.98 27.07 -14.74
C ALA A 73 3.01 27.12 -15.89
N LEU A 74 3.76 26.04 -16.13
CA LEU A 74 4.89 25.97 -17.06
C LEU A 74 4.67 25.01 -18.24
N VAL A 75 3.64 24.15 -18.22
CA VAL A 75 3.50 23.05 -19.19
C VAL A 75 2.04 22.91 -19.70
N PRO A 76 1.80 22.87 -21.03
CA PRO A 76 0.49 22.49 -21.59
C PRO A 76 0.10 21.07 -21.15
N PRO A 77 -1.20 20.71 -21.09
CA PRO A 77 -1.70 19.55 -20.33
C PRO A 77 -0.91 18.27 -20.60
N GLN A 78 -0.17 17.79 -19.59
CA GLN A 78 0.60 16.56 -19.71
C GLN A 78 -0.30 15.34 -19.52
N SER A 79 -0.14 14.40 -20.46
CA SER A 79 -0.82 13.10 -20.51
C SER A 79 -0.83 12.36 -19.17
N PRO A 80 -1.91 11.60 -18.88
CA PRO A 80 -2.07 10.86 -17.63
C PRO A 80 -0.89 9.91 -17.36
N PRO A 81 -0.54 9.68 -16.08
CA PRO A 81 0.56 8.82 -15.70
C PRO A 81 0.30 7.41 -16.22
N SER A 82 1.11 6.97 -17.18
CA SER A 82 1.11 5.62 -17.71
C SER A 82 1.48 4.64 -16.58
N GLY A 83 0.48 4.16 -15.84
CA GLY A 83 0.63 3.03 -14.90
C GLY A 83 1.10 1.73 -15.59
N PHE A 84 1.15 1.76 -16.92
CA PHE A 84 1.70 0.72 -17.75
C PHE A 84 3.20 0.97 -18.00
N ASN A 85 4.04 0.14 -17.39
CA ASN A 85 5.50 0.24 -17.49
C ASN A 85 5.93 0.13 -18.97
N LEU A 86 6.59 1.15 -19.51
CA LEU A 86 6.98 1.26 -20.93
C LEU A 86 7.79 0.04 -21.43
N SER A 87 8.54 -0.60 -20.53
CA SER A 87 9.26 -1.85 -20.80
C SER A 87 8.31 -3.00 -21.16
N ARG A 88 7.23 -3.17 -20.38
CA ARG A 88 6.19 -4.20 -20.59
C ARG A 88 5.38 -3.92 -21.86
N ARG A 89 5.14 -2.64 -22.19
CA ARG A 89 4.53 -2.23 -23.47
C ARG A 89 5.33 -2.69 -24.67
N THR A 90 6.62 -2.39 -24.65
CA THR A 90 7.52 -2.74 -25.74
C THR A 90 7.63 -4.26 -25.87
N GLN A 91 7.68 -4.98 -24.75
CA GLN A 91 7.70 -6.44 -24.74
C GLN A 91 6.40 -7.06 -25.28
N ALA A 92 5.22 -6.57 -24.86
CA ALA A 92 3.93 -7.02 -25.36
C ALA A 92 3.82 -6.87 -26.89
N ILE A 93 4.23 -5.71 -27.42
CA ILE A 93 4.22 -5.44 -28.86
C ILE A 93 5.19 -6.39 -29.59
N ARG A 94 6.37 -6.68 -29.02
CA ARG A 94 7.33 -7.61 -29.62
C ARG A 94 6.81 -9.04 -29.66
N LEU A 95 6.14 -9.51 -28.60
CA LEU A 95 5.54 -10.84 -28.55
C LEU A 95 4.37 -10.94 -29.54
N PHE A 96 3.53 -9.90 -29.62
CA PHE A 96 2.45 -9.84 -30.61
C PHE A 96 2.99 -9.86 -32.05
N ARG A 97 4.05 -9.11 -32.35
CA ARG A 97 4.72 -9.14 -33.68
C ARG A 97 5.35 -10.50 -34.01
N ARG A 98 5.66 -11.33 -33.02
CA ARG A 98 6.12 -12.72 -33.20
C ARG A 98 4.97 -13.71 -33.43
N GLY A 99 3.72 -13.25 -33.40
CA GLY A 99 2.54 -14.08 -33.60
C GLY A 99 2.03 -14.79 -32.34
N GLU A 100 2.49 -14.40 -31.15
CA GLU A 100 1.96 -14.96 -29.90
C GLU A 100 0.50 -14.52 -29.67
N ARG A 101 -0.30 -15.44 -29.09
CA ARG A 101 -1.70 -15.16 -28.80
C ARG A 101 -1.85 -14.26 -27.57
N LEU A 102 -2.95 -13.50 -27.51
CA LEU A 102 -3.23 -12.55 -26.42
C LEU A 102 -3.16 -13.20 -25.03
N GLU A 103 -3.62 -14.45 -24.91
CA GLU A 103 -3.61 -15.20 -23.65
C GLU A 103 -2.19 -15.57 -23.21
N GLN A 104 -1.32 -15.88 -24.17
CA GLN A 104 0.09 -16.21 -23.94
C GLN A 104 0.89 -14.98 -23.56
N ILE A 105 0.63 -13.84 -24.20
CA ILE A 105 1.25 -12.55 -23.89
C ILE A 105 0.85 -12.10 -22.48
N ALA A 106 -0.44 -12.23 -22.15
CA ALA A 106 -0.98 -11.93 -20.82
C ALA A 106 -0.32 -12.80 -19.73
N ALA A 107 -0.15 -14.10 -19.99
CA ALA A 107 0.54 -15.02 -19.09
C ALA A 107 2.03 -14.68 -18.93
N THR A 108 2.75 -14.41 -20.03
CA THR A 108 4.18 -14.07 -20.02
C THR A 108 4.48 -12.76 -19.30
N LEU A 109 3.57 -11.79 -19.39
CA LEU A 109 3.75 -10.47 -18.77
C LEU A 109 3.06 -10.33 -17.40
N CYS A 110 2.36 -11.37 -16.94
CA CYS A 110 1.51 -11.35 -15.75
C CYS A 110 0.53 -10.16 -15.75
N LEU A 111 -0.16 -9.96 -16.88
CA LEU A 111 -1.13 -8.88 -17.08
C LEU A 111 -2.53 -9.43 -17.36
N PRO A 112 -3.60 -8.70 -17.01
CA PRO A 112 -4.96 -9.03 -17.44
C PRO A 112 -5.08 -9.03 -18.98
N GLN A 113 -5.77 -10.01 -19.55
CA GLN A 113 -5.96 -10.11 -21.01
C GLN A 113 -6.59 -8.86 -21.63
N LYS A 114 -7.58 -8.26 -20.93
CA LYS A 114 -8.24 -7.02 -21.36
C LYS A 114 -7.26 -5.84 -21.48
N GLU A 115 -6.22 -5.81 -20.65
CA GLU A 115 -5.21 -4.75 -20.67
C GLU A 115 -4.27 -4.91 -21.87
N VAL A 116 -3.89 -6.15 -22.21
CA VAL A 116 -3.11 -6.45 -23.41
C VAL A 116 -3.90 -6.16 -24.70
N GLU A 117 -5.20 -6.47 -24.71
CA GLU A 117 -6.09 -6.15 -25.83
C GLU A 117 -6.20 -4.64 -26.05
N LEU A 118 -6.44 -3.87 -24.98
CA LEU A 118 -6.51 -2.41 -25.06
C LEU A 118 -5.19 -1.82 -25.56
N LEU A 119 -4.07 -2.32 -25.04
CA LEU A 119 -2.74 -1.88 -25.45
C LEU A 119 -2.52 -2.04 -26.95
N LEU A 120 -2.87 -3.21 -27.47
CA LEU A 120 -2.66 -3.52 -28.87
C LEU A 120 -3.58 -2.68 -29.78
N LYS A 121 -4.84 -2.47 -29.38
CA LYS A 121 -5.77 -1.59 -30.10
C LYS A 121 -5.24 -0.15 -30.14
N VAL A 122 -4.77 0.39 -29.02
CA VAL A 122 -4.17 1.72 -28.96
C VAL A 122 -2.94 1.81 -29.86
N GLN A 123 -2.08 0.77 -29.86
CA GLN A 123 -0.92 0.74 -30.74
C GLN A 123 -1.31 0.71 -32.23
N GLN A 124 -2.34 -0.05 -32.60
CA GLN A 124 -2.85 -0.11 -33.98
C GLN A 124 -3.41 1.24 -34.42
N ILE A 125 -4.16 1.94 -33.56
CA ILE A 125 -4.68 3.27 -33.84
C ILE A 125 -3.54 4.26 -34.06
N LEU A 126 -2.53 4.25 -33.18
CA LEU A 126 -1.37 5.14 -33.29
C LEU A 126 -0.55 4.85 -34.55
N THR A 127 -0.24 3.60 -34.84
CA THR A 127 0.53 3.24 -36.06
C THR A 127 -0.29 3.47 -37.33
N GLY A 128 -1.59 3.16 -37.33
CA GLY A 128 -2.48 3.45 -38.46
C GLY A 128 -2.60 4.95 -38.76
N SER A 129 -2.66 5.80 -37.73
CA SER A 129 -2.65 7.26 -37.91
C SER A 129 -1.32 7.79 -38.47
N MET A 130 -0.19 7.14 -38.15
CA MET A 130 1.12 7.49 -38.72
C MET A 130 1.25 7.09 -40.20
N ASP A 131 0.59 6.01 -40.62
CA ASP A 131 0.59 5.56 -42.01
C ASP A 131 -0.23 6.49 -42.91
N GLU A 132 -1.33 7.06 -42.40
CA GLU A 132 -2.15 8.06 -43.11
C GLU A 132 -1.41 9.39 -43.32
N GLU A 133 -0.73 9.92 -42.28
CA GLU A 133 0.06 11.15 -42.39
C GLU A 133 1.30 10.99 -43.30
N ALA A 134 1.92 9.81 -43.30
CA ALA A 134 3.05 9.51 -44.19
C ALA A 134 2.63 9.34 -45.66
N GLY A 135 1.39 8.88 -45.92
CA GLY A 135 0.79 8.82 -47.25
C GLY A 135 0.51 10.21 -47.83
N ALA A 136 -0.05 11.11 -47.02
CA ALA A 136 -0.38 12.48 -47.43
C ALA A 136 0.87 13.29 -47.83
N ARG A 137 1.94 13.22 -47.03
CA ARG A 137 3.21 13.91 -47.35
C ARG A 137 3.89 13.40 -48.62
N ARG A 138 3.68 12.13 -49.00
CA ARG A 138 4.20 11.57 -50.25
C ARG A 138 3.39 12.01 -51.47
N GLN A 139 2.08 12.24 -51.32
CA GLN A 139 1.24 12.78 -52.40
C GLN A 139 1.57 14.25 -52.66
N GLU A 140 1.74 15.06 -51.61
CA GLU A 140 2.17 16.47 -51.74
C GLU A 140 3.55 16.60 -52.41
N ALA A 141 4.49 15.70 -52.11
CA ALA A 141 5.81 15.68 -52.76
C ALA A 141 5.77 15.26 -54.25
N MET A 142 4.76 14.48 -54.68
CA MET A 142 4.56 14.16 -56.10
C MET A 142 3.80 15.25 -56.85
N GLU A 143 2.92 16.00 -56.20
CA GLU A 143 2.15 17.08 -56.81
C GLU A 143 2.97 18.36 -56.99
N GLY A 144 3.92 18.64 -56.09
CA GLY A 144 4.88 19.76 -56.22
C GLY A 144 6.00 19.57 -57.25
N ALA A 145 6.02 18.45 -57.97
CA ALA A 145 7.00 18.13 -59.02
C ALA A 145 6.39 18.15 -60.44
N ARG A 146 5.12 18.55 -60.59
CA ARG A 146 4.45 18.86 -61.86
C ARG A 146 4.34 20.36 -62.06
#